data_AF-A0A6B3CWE8-F1
#
_entry.id   AF-A0A6B3CWE8-F1
#
_cell.length_a   1.000
_cell.length_b   1.000
_cell.length_c   1.000
_cell.angle_alpha   90.00
_cell.angle_beta   90.00
_cell.angle_gamma   90.00
#
_symmetry.space_group_name_H-M   'P 1'
#
loop_
_entity.id
_entity.type
_entity.pdbx_description
1 polymer ?
#
loop_
_entity_poly.entity_id
_entity_poly.type
_entity_poly.pdbx_seq_one_letter_code
_entity_poly.pdbx_strand_id
1 'polypeptide(L)' 'VHLGLGHADAQQVFTVDEERFPKLPVLAEELRREGVRLVSAVEPAVVAAPGNAVYDEGARGDAFVRDAAGAVVRGVGRA' A
#
# COMPACT_ATOMS: atom_id res chain seq x y z
N VAL A 1 9.20 -8.03 -13.57
CA VAL A 1 8.30 -8.83 -12.70
C VAL A 1 7.38 -7.87 -11.98
N HIS A 2 6.09 -8.17 -11.91
CA HIS A 2 5.10 -7.34 -11.22
C HIS A 2 4.58 -8.05 -9.97
N LEU A 3 4.59 -7.37 -8.83
CA LEU A 3 3.92 -7.82 -7.61
C LEU A 3 2.51 -7.23 -7.61
N GLY A 4 1.50 -8.07 -7.73
CA GLY A 4 0.11 -7.67 -7.57
C GLY A 4 -0.21 -7.29 -6.12
N LEU A 5 -1.41 -6.78 -5.87
CA LEU A 5 -1.83 -6.24 -4.58
C LEU A 5 -1.74 -7.23 -3.40
N GLY A 6 -1.79 -8.54 -3.68
CA GLY A 6 -1.79 -9.57 -2.66
C GLY A 6 -0.50 -9.73 -1.86
N HIS A 7 0.55 -8.92 -2.14
CA HIS A 7 1.80 -8.90 -1.36
C HIS A 7 1.74 -8.01 -0.12
N ALA A 8 0.79 -7.07 -0.07
CA ALA A 8 0.65 -6.13 1.03
C ALA A 8 0.03 -6.78 2.28
N ASP A 9 0.51 -6.39 3.46
CA ASP A 9 -0.05 -6.84 4.74
C ASP A 9 -1.44 -6.25 4.94
N ALA A 10 -2.44 -7.12 5.11
CA ALA A 10 -3.85 -6.74 5.24
C ALA A 10 -4.32 -5.67 4.23
N GLN A 11 -3.76 -5.71 3.01
CA GLN A 11 -4.01 -4.74 1.93
C GLN A 11 -3.65 -3.28 2.27
N GLN A 12 -2.81 -3.05 3.28
CA GLN A 12 -2.29 -1.74 3.61
C GLN A 12 -1.24 -1.33 2.58
N VAL A 13 -1.39 -0.14 2.00
CA VAL A 13 -0.40 0.37 1.06
C VAL A 13 0.96 0.55 1.72
N PHE A 14 2.02 0.32 0.96
CA PHE A 14 3.42 0.43 1.40
C PHE A 14 3.85 -0.57 2.49
N THR A 15 3.11 -1.66 2.70
CA THR A 15 3.50 -2.77 3.59
C THR A 15 3.77 -4.06 2.79
N VAL A 16 4.27 -5.08 3.48
CA VAL A 16 4.46 -6.44 2.95
C VAL A 16 3.94 -7.43 3.98
N ASP A 17 3.17 -8.41 3.54
CA ASP A 17 2.80 -9.57 4.36
C ASP A 17 4.04 -10.45 4.54
N GLU A 18 4.71 -10.32 5.68
CA GLU A 18 5.98 -11.02 5.96
C GLU A 18 5.78 -12.52 6.21
N GLU A 19 4.58 -12.98 6.55
CA GLU A 19 4.30 -14.41 6.70
C GLU A 19 4.23 -15.10 5.32
N ARG A 20 3.58 -14.45 4.35
CA ARG A 20 3.45 -14.98 2.98
C ARG A 20 4.66 -14.68 2.11
N PHE A 21 5.34 -13.55 2.34
CA PHE A 21 6.47 -13.08 1.52
C PHE A 21 7.75 -12.80 2.34
N PRO A 22 8.21 -13.71 3.22
CA PRO A 22 9.34 -13.45 4.13
C PRO A 22 10.67 -13.19 3.44
N LYS A 23 10.80 -13.61 2.17
CA LYS A 23 12.03 -13.48 1.37
C LYS A 23 11.92 -12.46 0.25
N LEU A 24 10.89 -11.61 0.26
CA LEU A 24 10.71 -10.59 -0.78
C LEU A 24 11.93 -9.67 -0.95
N PRO A 25 12.62 -9.24 0.12
CA PRO A 25 13.84 -8.44 -0.04
C PRO A 25 14.98 -9.19 -0.75
N VAL A 26 15.11 -10.50 -0.51
CA VAL A 26 16.12 -11.35 -1.16
C VAL A 26 15.80 -11.50 -2.65
N LEU A 27 14.54 -11.80 -2.98
CA LEU A 27 14.10 -11.88 -4.38
C LEU A 27 14.34 -10.55 -5.12
N ALA A 28 14.06 -9.41 -4.49
CA ALA A 28 14.30 -8.10 -5.09
C ALA A 28 15.79 -7.88 -5.41
N GLU A 29 16.69 -8.32 -4.52
CA GLU A 29 18.14 -8.24 -4.72
C GLU A 29 18.61 -9.13 -5.89
N GLU A 30 18.13 -10.37 -5.95
CA GLU A 30 18.48 -11.33 -7.00
C GLU A 30 18.02 -10.83 -8.38
N LEU A 31 16.75 -10.42 -8.49
CA LEU A 31 16.21 -9.86 -9.73
C LEU A 31 17.01 -8.64 -10.19
N ARG A 32 17.40 -7.76 -9.26
CA ARG A 32 18.21 -6.59 -9.57
C ARG A 32 19.57 -6.98 -10.16
N ARG A 33 20.25 -8.00 -9.62
CA ARG A 33 21.54 -8.50 -10.12
C ARG A 33 21.43 -9.09 -11.53
N GLU A 34 20.29 -9.69 -11.83
CA GLU A 34 19.97 -10.22 -13.16
C GLU A 34 19.49 -9.14 -14.14
N GLY A 35 19.44 -7.88 -13.74
CA GLY A 35 18.95 -6.77 -14.57
C GLY A 35 17.42 -6.72 -14.71
N VAL A 36 16.70 -7.53 -13.95
CA VAL A 36 15.23 -7.60 -13.95
C VAL A 36 14.66 -6.61 -12.93
N ARG A 37 13.73 -5.77 -13.37
CA ARG A 37 13.01 -4.86 -12.48
C ARG A 37 11.84 -5.56 -11.79
N LEU A 38 11.75 -5.37 -10.47
CA LEU A 38 10.58 -5.70 -9.66
C LEU A 38 9.73 -4.45 -9.48
N VAL A 39 8.44 -4.53 -9.82
CA VAL A 39 7.49 -3.41 -9.75
C VAL A 39 6.33 -3.81 -8.85
N SER A 40 6.14 -3.08 -7.74
CA SER A 40 5.03 -3.30 -6.82
C SER A 40 3.80 -2.47 -7.22
N ALA A 41 2.63 -3.11 -7.21
CA ALA A 41 1.35 -2.42 -7.36
C ALA A 41 0.94 -1.77 -6.02
N VAL A 42 0.57 -0.49 -6.08
CA VAL A 42 0.08 0.30 -4.95
C VAL A 42 -1.26 0.90 -5.35
N GLU A 43 -2.28 0.71 -4.52
CA GLU A 43 -3.59 1.35 -4.70
C GLU A 43 -3.59 2.77 -4.12
N PRO A 44 -4.39 3.70 -4.67
CA PRO A 44 -4.55 5.03 -4.09
C PRO A 44 -5.44 5.06 -2.84
N ALA A 45 -6.11 3.94 -2.51
CA ALA A 45 -6.96 3.84 -1.34
C ALA A 45 -6.14 3.48 -0.09
N VAL A 46 -6.31 4.26 0.98
CA VAL A 46 -5.65 4.06 2.27
C VAL A 46 -6.66 3.51 3.28
N VAL A 47 -6.28 2.50 4.05
CA VAL A 47 -7.12 1.95 5.13
C VAL A 47 -7.38 3.05 6.17
N ALA A 48 -8.66 3.32 6.44
CA ALA A 48 -9.08 4.40 7.34
C ALA A 48 -9.01 3.98 8.83
N ALA A 49 -7.79 3.75 9.34
CA ALA A 49 -7.53 3.31 10.71
C ALA A 49 -6.61 4.30 11.44
N PRO A 50 -7.07 4.95 12.54
CA PRO A 50 -6.20 5.76 13.38
C PRO A 50 -5.00 4.96 13.89
N GLY A 51 -3.82 5.58 13.88
CA GLY A 51 -2.56 4.91 14.22
C GLY A 51 -1.87 4.25 13.02
N ASN A 52 -2.52 4.14 11.86
CA ASN A 52 -1.85 3.81 10.62
C ASN A 52 -1.12 5.07 10.11
N ALA A 53 0.20 4.96 9.90
CA ALA A 53 1.04 6.10 9.53
C ALA A 53 0.55 6.84 8.26
N VAL A 54 0.16 6.10 7.22
CA VAL A 54 -0.29 6.69 5.94
C VAL A 54 -1.63 7.39 6.13
N TYR A 55 -2.53 6.81 6.91
CA TYR A 55 -3.82 7.43 7.22
C TYR A 55 -3.67 8.70 8.05
N ASP A 56 -2.89 8.62 9.13
CA ASP A 56 -2.68 9.74 10.05
C ASP A 56 -1.96 10.91 9.36
N GLU A 57 -0.95 10.63 8.53
CA GLU A 57 -0.28 11.66 7.75
C GLU A 57 -1.18 12.28 6.69
N GLY A 58 -1.97 11.47 5.97
CA GLY A 58 -2.94 11.96 5.00
C GLY A 58 -4.00 12.86 5.63
N ALA A 59 -4.47 12.52 6.84
CA ALA A 59 -5.43 13.32 7.58
C ALA A 59 -4.82 14.64 8.06
N ARG A 60 -3.60 14.60 8.61
CA ARG A 60 -2.86 15.79 9.05
C ARG A 60 -2.54 16.74 7.90
N GLY A 61 -2.27 16.20 6.72
CA GLY A 61 -1.93 16.97 5.52
C GLY A 61 -3.11 17.42 4.67
N ASP A 62 -4.36 17.12 5.07
CA ASP A 62 -5.55 17.33 4.23
C ASP A 62 -5.43 16.73 2.81
N ALA A 63 -4.85 15.53 2.73
CA ALA A 63 -4.48 14.91 1.45
C ALA A 63 -5.61 14.07 0.82
N PHE A 64 -6.70 13.81 1.56
CA PHE A 64 -7.79 12.97 1.09
C PHE A 64 -8.81 13.77 0.27
N VAL A 65 -9.38 13.11 -0.74
CA VAL A 65 -10.46 13.67 -1.55
C VAL A 65 -11.65 14.02 -0.65
N ARG A 66 -12.24 15.19 -0.89
CA ARG A 66 -13.45 15.67 -0.22
C ARG A 66 -14.63 15.71 -1.18
N ASP A 67 -15.82 15.46 -0.66
CA ASP A 67 -17.07 15.60 -1.41
C ASP A 67 -17.53 17.07 -1.49
N ALA A 68 -18.69 17.30 -2.11
CA ALA A 68 -19.26 18.64 -2.28
C ALA A 68 -19.65 19.32 -0.95
N ALA A 69 -19.82 18.56 0.13
CA ALA A 69 -20.07 19.08 1.47
C ALA A 69 -18.75 19.33 2.25
N GLY A 70 -17.60 19.02 1.65
CA GLY A 70 -16.29 19.15 2.26
C GLY A 70 -15.92 17.97 3.17
N ALA A 71 -16.70 16.88 3.20
CA ALA A 71 -16.39 15.71 4.00
C ALA A 71 -15.39 14.81 3.28
N VAL A 72 -14.48 14.17 4.03
CA VAL A 72 -13.52 13.20 3.46
C VAL A 72 -14.29 12.00 2.90
N VAL A 73 -14.01 11.66 1.64
CA VAL A 73 -14.63 10.53 0.96
C VAL A 73 -14.15 9.22 1.57
N ARG A 74 -15.10 8.33 1.90
CA ARG A 74 -14.83 6.96 2.35
C ARG A 74 -15.48 5.97 1.40
N GLY A 75 -14.78 4.87 1.15
CA GLY A 75 -15.26 3.75 0.33
C GLY A 75 -15.15 2.42 1.07
N VAL A 76 -15.71 1.37 0.47
CA VAL A 76 -15.52 -0.01 0.92
C VAL A 76 -14.43 -0.67 0.08
N GLY A 77 -13.41 -1.21 0.75
CA GLY A 77 -12.39 -2.05 0.12
C GLY A 77 -12.83 -3.51 0.11
N ARG A 78 -12.24 -4.32 -0.78
CA ARG A 78 -12.26 -5.78 -0.60
C ARG A 78 -11.44 -6.09 0.64
N ALA A 79 -11.97 -6.97 1.50
CA ALA A 79 -11.24 -7.56 2.62
C ALA A 79 -10.37 -8.74 2.15
#